data_AF-A0A852ESB9-F1
#
_entry.id   AF-A0A852ESB9-F1
#
_cell.length_a   1.000
_cell.length_b   1.000
_cell.length_c   1.000
_cell.angle_alpha   90.00
_cell.angle_beta   90.00
_cell.angle_gamma   90.00
#
_symmetry.space_group_name_H-M   'P 1'
#
loop_
_entity.id
_entity.type
_entity.pdbx_description
1 polymer ?
#
loop_
_entity_poly.entity_id
_entity_poly.type
_entity_poly.pdbx_seq_one_letter_code
_entity_poly.pdbx_strand_id
1 'polypeptide(L)'
;MGQDNCKPQTGDLIEIDRRRHQHWALYVGDGYVINLIPVDEGAPALSVSSRTILSRKAKVKKDLLKDVVGYDEWCVNNKYDCQRIPFPMAEIIRRAEHQIDKEVPYRLFLKNCEHFVTRLRYGEGVSAQV
;
A
#
# COMPACT_ATOMS: atom_id res chain seq x y z
N MET A 1 -1.90 13.78 20.94
CA MET A 1 -3.17 14.53 20.83
C MET A 1 -3.82 14.11 19.53
N GLY A 2 -5.08 13.65 19.58
CA GLY A 2 -5.93 13.44 18.40
C GLY A 2 -5.72 12.14 17.61
N GLN A 3 -5.79 10.97 18.25
CA GLN A 3 -6.25 9.78 17.52
C GLN A 3 -7.77 9.91 17.40
N ASP A 4 -8.25 10.74 16.47
CA ASP A 4 -9.59 10.58 15.96
C ASP A 4 -9.62 9.22 15.27
N ASN A 5 -10.16 8.26 16.01
CA ASN A 5 -10.27 6.85 15.67
C ASN A 5 -11.34 6.66 14.58
N CYS A 6 -11.16 7.36 13.45
CA CYS A 6 -11.96 7.20 12.26
C CYS A 6 -11.67 5.81 11.72
N LYS A 7 -12.59 4.88 11.98
CA LYS A 7 -12.56 3.55 11.38
C LYS A 7 -12.40 3.73 9.87
N PRO A 8 -11.41 3.07 9.24
CA PRO A 8 -11.18 3.21 7.82
C PRO A 8 -12.42 2.77 7.05
N GLN A 9 -12.78 3.53 6.03
CA GLN A 9 -13.87 3.21 5.12
C GLN A 9 -13.34 2.48 3.89
N THR A 10 -14.16 1.61 3.33
CA THR A 10 -13.81 0.86 2.13
C THR A 10 -13.38 1.80 1.01
N GLY A 11 -12.19 1.57 0.46
CA GLY A 11 -11.54 2.41 -0.54
C GLY A 11 -10.51 3.40 0.02
N ASP A 12 -10.44 3.59 1.33
CA ASP A 12 -9.48 4.51 1.96
C ASP A 12 -8.03 4.07 1.77
N LEU A 13 -7.16 5.06 1.57
CA LEU A 13 -5.72 4.86 1.55
C LEU A 13 -5.20 4.87 2.99
N ILE A 14 -4.45 3.83 3.34
CA ILE A 14 -3.80 3.67 4.62
C ILE A 14 -2.32 3.96 4.45
N GLU A 15 -1.84 4.99 5.14
CA GLU A 15 -0.43 5.31 5.25
C GLU A 15 0.11 4.69 6.55
N ILE A 16 1.20 3.93 6.44
CA ILE A 16 1.87 3.27 7.55
C ILE A 16 3.28 3.85 7.63
N ASP A 17 3.60 4.47 8.75
CA ASP A 17 4.91 5.07 9.00
C ASP A 17 5.90 4.00 9.48
N ARG A 18 6.60 3.37 8.53
CA ARG A 18 7.81 2.63 8.88
C ARG A 18 8.91 3.68 9.01
N ARG A 19 9.57 3.77 10.17
CA ARG A 19 10.65 4.73 10.51
C ARG A 19 11.66 5.12 9.39
N ARG A 20 11.85 4.30 8.36
CA ARG A 20 12.76 4.52 7.22
C ARG A 20 12.07 4.76 5.86
N HIS A 21 10.78 4.47 5.72
CA HIS A 21 10.00 4.64 4.49
C HIS A 21 8.49 4.54 4.76
N GLN A 22 7.66 5.30 4.05
CA GLN A 22 6.21 5.16 4.13
C GLN A 22 5.77 3.92 3.34
N HIS A 23 4.95 3.09 3.97
CA HIS A 23 4.24 2.01 3.30
C HIS A 23 2.78 2.41 3.09
N TRP A 24 2.19 1.95 1.99
CA TRP A 24 0.83 2.32 1.60
C TRP A 24 0.01 1.07 1.30
N ALA A 25 -1.21 1.06 1.81
CA ALA A 25 -2.18 0.01 1.58
C ALA A 25 -3.56 0.60 1.25
N LEU A 26 -4.41 -0.19 0.61
CA LEU A 26 -5.79 0.19 0.30
C LEU A 26 -6.74 -0.61 1.19
N TYR A 27 -7.59 0.05 1.95
CA TYR A 27 -8.58 -0.62 2.79
C TYR A 27 -9.75 -1.15 1.95
N VAL A 28 -10.09 -2.42 2.13
CA VAL A 28 -11.13 -3.10 1.33
C VAL A 28 -12.34 -3.56 2.14
N GLY A 29 -12.43 -3.17 3.40
CA GLY A 29 -13.52 -3.55 4.31
C GLY A 29 -13.14 -4.67 5.26
N ASP A 30 -13.94 -4.85 6.31
CA ASP A 30 -13.85 -5.94 7.30
C ASP A 30 -12.47 -6.12 7.95
N GLY A 31 -11.70 -5.03 8.10
CA GLY A 31 -10.36 -5.08 8.66
C GLY A 31 -9.28 -5.57 7.68
N TYR A 32 -9.62 -5.77 6.41
CA TYR A 32 -8.68 -6.18 5.37
C TYR A 32 -8.14 -5.00 4.57
N VAL A 33 -6.89 -5.14 4.15
CA VAL A 33 -6.22 -4.24 3.22
C VAL A 33 -5.62 -5.01 2.07
N ILE A 34 -5.51 -4.35 0.92
CA ILE A 34 -4.69 -4.80 -0.20
C ILE A 34 -3.41 -3.98 -0.19
N ASN A 35 -2.29 -4.67 -0.06
CA ASN A 35 -0.96 -4.08 -0.11
C ASN A 35 -0.06 -4.88 -1.06
N LEU A 36 1.13 -4.35 -1.28
CA LEU A 36 2.20 -5.07 -1.94
C LEU A 36 3.18 -5.57 -0.86
N ILE A 37 3.69 -6.78 -1.00
CA ILE A 37 4.65 -7.38 -0.05
C ILE A 37 5.82 -7.99 -0.82
N PRO A 38 7.09 -7.75 -0.42
CA PRO A 38 8.23 -8.47 -0.99
C PRO A 38 8.04 -10.00 -0.90
N VAL A 39 8.30 -10.70 -2.00
CA VAL A 39 8.21 -12.18 -2.08
C VAL A 39 9.32 -12.88 -1.26
N ASP A 40 10.33 -12.13 -0.82
CA ASP A 40 11.58 -12.67 -0.27
C ASP A 40 11.82 -12.17 1.17
N GLU A 41 10.85 -12.36 2.07
CA GLU A 41 10.98 -12.14 3.52
C GLU A 41 11.65 -13.33 4.24
N GLY A 42 12.66 -13.95 3.63
CA GLY A 42 13.55 -14.90 4.30
C GLY A 42 14.88 -14.28 4.76
N ALA A 43 15.24 -13.09 4.27
CA ALA A 43 16.53 -12.47 4.51
C ALA A 43 16.40 -11.09 5.19
N PRO A 44 17.09 -10.86 6.33
CA PRO A 44 17.00 -9.59 7.05
C PRO A 44 17.54 -8.44 6.19
N ALA A 45 16.82 -7.31 6.24
CA ALA A 45 17.10 -6.07 5.50
C ALA A 45 18.48 -5.43 5.78
N LEU A 46 19.28 -6.01 6.68
CA LEU A 46 20.57 -5.46 7.12
C LEU A 46 21.78 -5.93 6.29
N SER A 47 21.60 -6.79 5.29
CA SER A 47 22.72 -7.28 4.46
C SER A 47 22.39 -7.35 2.97
N VAL A 48 21.85 -6.27 2.40
CA VAL A 48 21.41 -6.27 1.00
C VAL A 48 22.06 -5.13 0.22
N SER A 49 23.04 -5.50 -0.62
CA SER A 49 23.60 -4.62 -1.66
C SER A 49 22.49 -4.11 -2.59
N SER A 50 22.64 -2.91 -3.14
CA SER A 50 21.74 -2.31 -4.13
C SER A 50 21.44 -3.24 -5.33
N ARG A 51 22.36 -4.15 -5.67
CA ARG A 51 22.21 -5.16 -6.73
C ARG A 51 21.17 -6.25 -6.43
N THR A 52 20.96 -6.59 -5.17
CA THR A 52 20.00 -7.62 -4.73
C THR A 52 18.57 -7.07 -4.59
N ILE A 53 18.41 -5.75 -4.37
CA ILE A 53 17.09 -5.07 -4.36
C ILE A 53 16.43 -5.11 -5.76
N LEU A 54 17.25 -5.10 -6.82
CA LEU A 54 16.81 -5.07 -8.22
C LEU A 54 16.12 -6.36 -8.70
N SER A 55 16.50 -7.53 -8.17
CA SER A 55 15.96 -8.83 -8.60
C SER A 55 14.78 -9.31 -7.77
N ARG A 56 14.46 -8.64 -6.66
CA ARG A 56 13.35 -9.02 -5.80
C ARG A 56 12.03 -8.74 -6.52
N LYS A 57 11.02 -9.55 -6.24
CA LYS A 57 9.64 -9.31 -6.66
C LYS A 57 8.81 -8.94 -5.45
N ALA A 58 7.76 -8.17 -5.66
CA ALA A 58 6.69 -7.94 -4.70
C ALA A 58 5.41 -8.56 -5.24
N LYS A 59 4.60 -9.10 -4.35
CA LYS A 59 3.31 -9.71 -4.67
C LYS A 59 2.21 -8.89 -4.02
N VAL A 60 1.12 -8.67 -4.73
CA VAL A 60 -0.07 -8.05 -4.16
C VAL A 60 -0.79 -9.08 -3.30
N LYS A 61 -1.05 -8.74 -2.04
CA LYS A 61 -1.75 -9.60 -1.09
C LYS A 61 -2.91 -8.86 -0.42
N LYS A 62 -3.91 -9.64 -0.03
CA LYS A 62 -5.00 -9.19 0.84
C LYS A 62 -4.71 -9.73 2.25
N ASP A 63 -4.37 -8.84 3.17
CA ASP A 63 -3.98 -9.19 4.53
C ASP A 63 -4.79 -8.36 5.54
N LEU A 64 -4.80 -8.77 6.80
CA LEU A 64 -5.47 -8.03 7.87
C LEU A 64 -4.67 -6.74 8.16
N LEU A 65 -5.37 -5.61 8.28
CA LEU A 65 -4.75 -4.31 8.58
C LEU A 65 -3.86 -4.39 9.82
N LYS A 66 -4.33 -5.05 10.89
CA LYS A 66 -3.57 -5.23 12.12
C LYS A 66 -2.24 -5.98 11.91
N ASP A 67 -2.20 -6.94 11.00
CA ASP A 67 -1.01 -7.78 10.75
C ASP A 67 -0.04 -7.02 9.84
N VAL A 68 -0.57 -6.24 8.89
CA VAL A 68 0.23 -5.36 8.04
C VAL A 68 0.84 -4.24 8.87
N VAL A 69 0.08 -3.57 9.73
CA VAL A 69 0.58 -2.47 10.58
C VAL A 69 1.58 -2.99 11.62
N GLY A 70 1.24 -4.07 12.34
CA GLY A 70 2.06 -4.57 13.45
C GLY A 70 2.14 -3.54 14.59
N TYR A 71 3.34 -3.04 14.86
CA TYR A 71 3.62 -2.06 15.93
C TYR A 71 3.84 -0.63 15.42
N ASP A 72 3.74 -0.42 14.11
CA ASP A 72 3.98 0.90 13.51
C ASP A 72 2.75 1.80 13.58
N GLU A 73 2.96 3.11 13.50
CA GLU A 73 1.87 4.09 13.45
C GLU A 73 1.25 4.11 12.05
N TRP A 74 -0.07 4.33 11.97
CA TRP A 74 -0.79 4.41 10.71
C TRP A 74 -1.93 5.41 10.79
N CYS A 75 -2.32 5.93 9.63
CA CYS A 75 -3.47 6.82 9.48
C CYS A 75 -4.20 6.59 8.15
N VAL A 76 -5.46 7.01 8.10
CA VAL A 76 -6.18 7.16 6.82
C VAL A 76 -5.68 8.45 6.16
N ASN A 77 -5.11 8.34 4.96
CA ASN A 77 -4.59 9.49 4.22
C ASN A 77 -5.01 9.44 2.75
N ASN A 78 -6.22 9.93 2.44
CA ASN A 78 -6.69 10.13 1.08
C ASN A 78 -6.07 11.40 0.45
N LYS A 79 -4.73 11.40 0.34
CA LYS A 79 -3.87 12.54 0.04
C LYS A 79 -4.27 13.39 -1.18
N TYR A 80 -4.94 12.78 -2.16
CA TYR A 80 -5.25 13.40 -3.44
C TYR A 80 -6.75 13.68 -3.66
N ASP A 81 -7.62 13.41 -2.68
CA ASP A 81 -9.07 13.65 -2.83
C ASP A 81 -9.41 15.13 -3.11
N CYS A 82 -8.56 16.07 -2.67
CA CYS A 82 -8.72 17.50 -2.96
C CYS A 82 -8.38 17.88 -4.41
N GLN A 83 -7.67 17.02 -5.15
CA GLN A 83 -7.18 17.28 -6.52
C GLN A 83 -7.73 16.28 -7.54
N ARG A 84 -8.22 15.12 -7.09
CA ARG A 84 -8.62 13.99 -7.93
C ARG A 84 -9.90 13.39 -7.39
N ILE A 85 -10.82 13.12 -8.31
CA ILE A 85 -12.07 12.44 -7.98
C ILE A 85 -11.75 10.93 -7.85
N PRO A 86 -11.99 10.29 -6.70
CA PRO A 86 -11.83 8.86 -6.57
C PRO A 86 -12.89 8.14 -7.41
N PHE A 87 -12.60 6.91 -7.85
CA PHE A 87 -13.62 6.08 -8.47
C PHE A 87 -14.74 5.73 -7.48
N PRO A 88 -15.92 5.31 -7.99
CA PRO A 88 -16.92 4.68 -7.16
C PRO A 88 -16.31 3.50 -6.38
N MET A 89 -16.68 3.36 -5.11
CA MET A 89 -16.14 2.34 -4.20
C MET A 89 -16.10 0.94 -4.83
N ALA A 90 -17.19 0.53 -5.51
CA ALA A 90 -17.27 -0.77 -6.18
C ALA A 90 -16.17 -0.96 -7.25
N GLU A 91 -15.82 0.09 -7.98
CA GLU A 91 -14.76 0.03 -9.00
C GLU A 91 -13.37 -0.03 -8.36
N ILE A 92 -13.15 0.70 -7.27
CA ILE A 92 -11.89 0.63 -6.50
C ILE A 92 -11.65 -0.82 -6.03
N ILE A 93 -12.67 -1.43 -5.42
CA ILE A 93 -12.59 -2.80 -4.90
C ILE A 93 -12.39 -3.80 -6.04
N ARG A 94 -13.20 -3.70 -7.10
CA ARG A 94 -13.03 -4.53 -8.29
C ARG A 94 -11.60 -4.46 -8.81
N ARG A 95 -11.04 -3.26 -8.98
CA ARG A 95 -9.66 -3.08 -9.47
C ARG A 95 -8.63 -3.68 -8.52
N ALA A 96 -8.80 -3.46 -7.22
CA ALA A 96 -7.86 -3.92 -6.21
C ALA A 96 -7.82 -5.44 -6.13
N GLU A 97 -8.99 -6.09 -6.12
CA GLU A 97 -9.11 -7.55 -6.13
C GLU A 97 -8.51 -8.17 -7.40
N HIS A 98 -8.69 -7.54 -8.57
CA HIS A 98 -8.03 -7.96 -9.81
C HIS A 98 -6.50 -7.87 -9.78
N GLN A 99 -5.90 -7.21 -8.79
CA GLN A 99 -4.45 -7.17 -8.64
C GLN A 99 -3.91 -8.24 -7.71
N ILE A 100 -4.75 -8.90 -6.90
CA ILE A 100 -4.33 -9.94 -5.95
C ILE A 100 -3.55 -11.03 -6.68
N ASP A 101 -2.51 -11.52 -6.03
CA ASP A 101 -1.56 -12.52 -6.52
C ASP A 101 -0.66 -12.11 -7.68
N LYS A 102 -0.81 -10.89 -8.24
CA LYS A 102 0.11 -10.39 -9.25
C LYS A 102 1.46 -10.04 -8.65
N GLU A 103 2.51 -10.44 -9.35
CA GLU A 103 3.88 -10.07 -9.03
C GLU A 103 4.31 -8.84 -9.83
N VAL A 104 4.99 -7.91 -9.15
CA VAL A 104 5.65 -6.75 -9.75
C VAL A 104 7.10 -6.70 -9.30
N PRO A 105 8.03 -6.17 -10.09
CA PRO A 105 9.41 -5.95 -9.65
C PRO A 105 9.50 -5.15 -8.33
N TYR A 106 10.41 -5.49 -7.43
CA TYR A 106 10.55 -4.84 -6.12
C TYR A 106 11.15 -3.43 -6.19
N ARG A 107 11.97 -3.15 -7.21
CA ARG A 107 12.46 -1.78 -7.43
C ARG A 107 11.33 -0.80 -7.73
N LEU A 108 10.30 -1.31 -8.38
CA LEU A 108 9.03 -0.64 -8.57
C LEU A 108 8.34 -0.51 -7.21
N PHE A 109 8.21 -1.57 -6.41
CA PHE A 109 7.58 -1.56 -5.08
C PHE A 109 7.93 -0.39 -4.13
N LEU A 110 9.22 -0.09 -3.88
CA LEU A 110 9.62 0.97 -2.93
C LEU A 110 9.18 2.38 -3.34
N LYS A 111 9.04 2.65 -4.64
CA LYS A 111 8.47 3.90 -5.16
C LYS A 111 6.99 3.77 -5.54
N ASN A 112 6.48 2.53 -5.58
CA ASN A 112 5.19 2.21 -6.15
C ASN A 112 4.10 1.87 -5.14
N CYS A 113 4.36 1.76 -3.84
CA CYS A 113 3.26 1.48 -2.90
C CYS A 113 2.21 2.61 -2.98
N GLU A 114 2.64 3.87 -2.87
CA GLU A 114 1.78 5.05 -3.08
C GLU A 114 1.21 5.07 -4.50
N HIS A 115 2.06 4.84 -5.52
CA HIS A 115 1.63 4.78 -6.93
C HIS A 115 0.54 3.72 -7.19
N PHE A 116 0.65 2.57 -6.54
CA PHE A 116 -0.23 1.44 -6.73
C PHE A 116 -1.59 1.73 -6.13
N VAL A 117 -1.64 2.17 -4.87
CA VAL A 117 -2.90 2.45 -4.20
C VAL A 117 -3.60 3.68 -4.79
N THR A 118 -2.84 4.69 -5.24
CA THR A 118 -3.40 5.84 -5.97
C THR A 118 -3.91 5.45 -7.35
N ARG A 119 -3.24 4.54 -8.07
CA ARG A 119 -3.75 3.99 -9.34
C ARG A 119 -5.06 3.22 -9.15
N LEU A 120 -5.20 2.51 -8.04
CA LEU A 120 -6.44 1.81 -7.69
C LEU A 120 -7.58 2.79 -7.37
N ARG A 121 -7.30 3.85 -6.60
CA ARG A 121 -8.31 4.83 -6.16
C ARG A 121 -8.69 5.85 -7.24
N TYR A 122 -7.73 6.39 -7.99
CA TYR A 122 -7.93 7.51 -8.93
C TYR A 122 -7.68 7.17 -10.40
N GLY A 123 -7.11 5.99 -10.71
CA GLY A 123 -6.92 5.49 -12.07
C GLY A 123 -5.57 5.78 -12.68
N GLU A 124 -5.03 6.96 -12.41
CA GLU A 124 -3.64 7.28 -12.70
C GLU A 124 -2.83 7.18 -11.40
N GLY A 125 -1.79 6.35 -11.42
CA GLY A 125 -0.89 6.24 -10.27
C GLY A 125 -0.03 7.49 -10.12
N VAL A 126 0.01 8.05 -8.91
CA VAL A 126 0.89 9.16 -8.53
C VAL A 126 1.71 8.71 -7.34
N SER A 127 3.00 9.05 -7.36
CA SER A 127 3.89 8.88 -6.22
C SER A 127 4.59 10.20 -5.96
N ALA A 128 4.57 10.66 -4.71
CA ALA A 128 5.38 11.78 -4.26
C ALA A 128 6.76 11.32 -3.78
N GLN A 129 7.00 10.01 -3.71
CA GLN A 129 8.31 9.43 -3.42
C GLN A 129 9.24 9.57 -4.65
N VAL A 130 10.11 10.58 -4.61
CA VAL A 130 11.20 10.83 -5.58
C VAL A 130 12.30 9.80 -5.51
#